data_AF-A0A6J6XA50-F1
#
_entry.id   AF-A0A6J6XA50-F1
#
_cell.length_a   1.000
_cell.length_b   1.000
_cell.length_c   1.000
_cell.angle_alpha   90.00
_cell.angle_beta   90.00
_cell.angle_gamma   90.00
#
_symmetry.space_group_name_H-M   'P 1'
#
loop_
_entity.id
_entity.type
_entity.pdbx_description
1 polymer ?
#
loop_
_entity_poly.entity_id
_entity_poly.type
_entity_poly.pdbx_seq_one_letter_code
_entity_poly.pdbx_strand_id
1 'polypeptide(L)'
;MCDNEEVAQWARSCDATPIRVTSRGLNDSLTESIPLISSHSPIDLFLVSHADLPLSDPLDHLIDNLQTGDHKPSIIICPDRHHDGTNVLGIPASLIADWKFQYGQGSFTQHLQQAKATGQPIRVIEDPHIGLDLDTADDLRHPDLIDILPTLIPDWTNP
;
A
#
# COMPACT_ATOMS: atom_id res chain seq x y z
N MET A 1 -4.08 3.68 -7.71
CA MET A 1 -5.26 4.53 -7.99
C MET A 1 -4.78 5.95 -8.20
N CYS A 2 -5.45 6.76 -9.03
CA CYS A 2 -5.04 8.15 -9.22
C CYS A 2 -6.21 8.98 -9.78
N ASP A 3 -6.29 10.27 -9.46
CA ASP A 3 -7.18 11.27 -10.06
C ASP A 3 -6.43 12.36 -10.89
N ASN A 4 -5.11 12.42 -10.77
CA ASN A 4 -4.22 13.31 -11.52
C ASN A 4 -3.77 12.72 -12.87
N GLU A 5 -3.78 13.49 -13.96
CA GLU A 5 -3.39 13.00 -15.30
C GLU A 5 -1.89 12.84 -15.49
N GLU A 6 -1.08 13.71 -14.91
CA GLU A 6 0.38 13.60 -14.95
C GLU A 6 0.86 12.31 -14.26
N VAL A 7 0.34 12.05 -13.06
CA VAL A 7 0.65 10.81 -12.32
C VAL A 7 0.16 9.57 -13.07
N ALA A 8 -1.00 9.63 -13.75
CA ALA A 8 -1.48 8.52 -14.56
C ALA A 8 -0.61 8.27 -15.80
N GLN A 9 -0.09 9.32 -16.44
CA GLN A 9 0.86 9.20 -17.55
C GLN A 9 2.18 8.60 -17.09
N TRP A 10 2.72 9.08 -15.96
CA TRP A 10 3.91 8.52 -15.34
C TRP A 10 3.72 7.04 -15.00
N ALA A 11 2.62 6.66 -14.35
CA ALA A 11 2.32 5.26 -14.04
C ALA A 11 2.30 4.37 -15.29
N ARG A 12 1.73 4.83 -16.41
CA ARG A 12 1.76 4.10 -17.70
C ARG A 12 3.18 3.95 -18.23
N SER A 13 4.07 4.93 -18.02
CA SER A 13 5.47 4.84 -18.41
C SER A 13 6.27 3.81 -17.60
N CYS A 14 5.74 3.42 -16.44
CA CYS A 14 6.25 2.35 -15.58
C CYS A 14 5.48 1.02 -15.78
N ASP A 15 4.79 0.85 -16.91
CA ASP A 15 3.97 -0.33 -17.24
C ASP A 15 2.82 -0.63 -16.26
N ALA A 16 2.44 0.34 -15.42
CA ALA A 16 1.28 0.23 -14.55
C ALA A 16 -0.01 0.67 -15.27
N THR A 17 -1.14 0.05 -14.90
CA THR A 17 -2.47 0.43 -15.42
C THR A 17 -3.16 1.38 -14.43
N PRO A 18 -3.34 2.68 -14.76
CA PRO A 18 -4.03 3.60 -13.88
C PRO A 18 -5.51 3.26 -13.80
N ILE A 19 -6.01 3.05 -12.58
CA ILE A 19 -7.44 2.90 -12.32
C ILE A 19 -7.99 4.26 -11.88
N ARG A 20 -8.97 4.75 -12.65
CA ARG A 20 -9.76 5.96 -12.38
C ARG A 20 -11.06 5.56 -11.69
N VAL A 21 -11.43 6.28 -10.64
CA VAL A 21 -12.68 6.12 -9.90
C VAL A 21 -13.35 7.49 -9.76
N THR A 22 -14.65 7.46 -9.48
CA THR A 22 -15.47 8.68 -9.32
C THR A 22 -15.68 9.05 -7.86
N SER A 23 -15.53 8.09 -6.95
CA SER A 23 -15.62 8.26 -5.51
C SER A 23 -14.56 9.22 -4.99
N ARG A 24 -14.87 9.89 -3.87
CA ARG A 24 -13.95 10.79 -3.18
C ARG A 24 -13.46 10.15 -1.90
N GLY A 25 -12.19 10.36 -1.58
CA GLY A 25 -11.56 9.79 -0.38
C GLY A 25 -11.03 8.37 -0.63
N LEU A 26 -10.01 8.02 0.16
CA LEU A 26 -9.21 6.80 -0.05
C LEU A 26 -10.06 5.52 0.06
N ASN A 27 -10.86 5.39 1.12
CA ASN A 27 -11.64 4.16 1.39
C ASN A 27 -12.68 3.87 0.30
N ASP A 28 -13.45 4.88 -0.10
CA ASP A 28 -14.48 4.73 -1.14
C ASP A 28 -13.84 4.48 -2.52
N SER A 29 -12.73 5.17 -2.80
CA SER A 29 -11.96 4.95 -4.04
C SER A 29 -11.45 3.51 -4.16
N LEU A 30 -10.87 2.97 -3.09
CA LEU A 30 -10.41 1.58 -3.06
C LEU A 30 -11.58 0.61 -3.25
N THR A 31 -12.71 0.87 -2.60
CA THR A 31 -13.93 0.04 -2.73
C THR A 31 -14.45 0.04 -4.17
N GLU A 32 -14.55 1.20 -4.83
CA GLU A 32 -14.95 1.30 -6.24
C GLU A 32 -13.96 0.60 -7.19
N SER A 33 -12.69 0.54 -6.81
CA SER A 33 -11.63 -0.07 -7.64
C SER A 33 -11.66 -1.59 -7.70
N ILE A 34 -12.20 -2.27 -6.67
CA ILE A 34 -12.23 -3.74 -6.59
C ILE A 34 -12.84 -4.39 -7.84
N PRO A 35 -14.08 -4.04 -8.26
CA PRO A 35 -14.67 -4.63 -9.47
C PRO A 35 -13.92 -4.25 -10.75
N LEU A 36 -13.32 -3.05 -10.80
CA LEU A 36 -12.52 -2.63 -11.95
C LEU A 36 -11.28 -3.52 -12.09
N ILE A 37 -10.52 -3.73 -11.02
CA ILE A 37 -9.31 -4.58 -11.01
C ILE A 37 -9.68 -6.04 -11.29
N SER A 38 -10.70 -6.57 -10.60
CA SER A 38 -11.12 -7.97 -10.73
C SER A 38 -11.67 -8.31 -12.12
N SER A 39 -12.12 -7.32 -12.90
CA SER A 39 -12.59 -7.53 -14.27
C SER A 39 -11.46 -7.72 -15.30
N HIS A 40 -10.23 -7.29 -14.99
CA HIS A 40 -9.09 -7.39 -15.90
C HIS A 40 -8.42 -8.77 -15.82
N SER A 41 -8.26 -9.31 -14.62
CA SER A 41 -7.65 -10.62 -14.40
C SER A 41 -8.10 -11.22 -13.06
N PRO A 42 -8.11 -12.56 -12.94
CA PRO A 42 -8.17 -13.20 -11.63
C PRO A 42 -7.03 -12.69 -10.75
N ILE A 43 -7.32 -12.46 -9.48
CA ILE A 43 -6.33 -12.10 -8.47
C ILE A 43 -6.42 -13.09 -7.32
N ASP A 44 -5.28 -13.42 -6.71
CA ASP A 44 -5.22 -14.22 -5.49
C ASP A 44 -5.12 -13.33 -4.24
N LEU A 45 -4.50 -12.16 -4.40
CA LEU A 45 -4.24 -11.19 -3.36
C LEU A 45 -4.49 -9.77 -3.89
N PHE A 46 -5.27 -8.99 -3.15
CA PHE A 46 -5.45 -7.56 -3.36
C PHE A 46 -4.50 -6.81 -2.41
N LEU A 47 -3.49 -6.15 -2.94
CA LEU A 47 -2.50 -5.42 -2.17
C LEU A 47 -2.71 -3.91 -2.34
N VAL A 48 -2.82 -3.21 -1.23
CA VAL A 48 -2.77 -1.74 -1.17
C VAL A 48 -1.46 -1.35 -0.53
N SER A 49 -0.68 -0.53 -1.24
CA SER A 49 0.52 0.12 -0.71
C SER A 49 0.32 1.62 -0.82
N HIS A 50 0.67 2.34 0.23
CA HIS A 50 0.85 3.78 0.16
C HIS A 50 1.99 4.14 -0.83
N ALA A 51 1.89 5.31 -1.46
CA ALA A 51 2.76 5.72 -2.56
C ALA A 51 3.98 6.53 -2.10
N ASP A 52 4.00 6.93 -0.84
CA ASP A 52 5.00 7.75 -0.15
C ASP A 52 5.93 6.90 0.73
N LEU A 53 6.17 5.64 0.31
CA LEU A 53 7.11 4.71 0.94
C LEU A 53 8.45 4.72 0.17
N PRO A 54 9.40 5.62 0.50
CA PRO A 54 10.66 5.78 -0.23
C PRO A 54 11.61 4.58 -0.13
N LEU A 55 11.45 3.73 0.89
CA LEU A 55 12.30 2.58 1.17
C LEU A 55 11.52 1.28 0.93
N SER A 56 11.00 1.09 -0.28
CA SER A 56 10.07 -0.01 -0.59
C SER A 56 10.72 -1.38 -0.84
N ASP A 57 12.05 -1.53 -0.84
CA ASP A 57 12.72 -2.81 -1.10
C ASP A 57 12.16 -4.00 -0.28
N PRO A 58 11.80 -3.85 1.01
CA PRO A 58 11.21 -4.96 1.77
C PRO A 58 9.81 -5.36 1.27
N LEU A 59 9.08 -4.47 0.59
CA LEU A 59 7.81 -4.80 -0.05
C LEU A 59 8.01 -5.74 -1.24
N ASP A 60 9.06 -5.55 -2.03
CA ASP A 60 9.40 -6.45 -3.14
C ASP A 60 9.74 -7.85 -2.60
N HIS A 61 10.57 -7.91 -1.55
CA HIS A 61 10.87 -9.17 -0.87
C HIS A 61 9.62 -9.85 -0.29
N LEU A 62 8.69 -9.08 0.25
CA LEU A 62 7.42 -9.61 0.72
C LEU A 62 6.61 -10.22 -0.43
N ILE A 63 6.51 -9.54 -1.56
CA ILE A 63 5.80 -10.02 -2.75
C ILE A 63 6.45 -11.30 -3.29
N ASP A 64 7.77 -11.34 -3.41
CA ASP A 64 8.53 -12.52 -3.86
C ASP A 64 8.28 -13.74 -2.96
N ASN A 65 8.28 -13.53 -1.64
CA ASN A 65 8.00 -14.61 -0.68
C ASN A 65 6.56 -15.12 -0.81
N LEU A 66 5.59 -14.24 -1.11
CA LEU A 66 4.20 -14.64 -1.32
C LEU A 66 4.02 -15.44 -2.62
N GLN A 67 4.83 -15.20 -3.65
CA GLN A 67 4.79 -15.92 -4.92
C GLN A 67 5.46 -17.29 -4.88
N THR A 68 6.51 -17.43 -4.07
CA THR A 68 7.38 -18.62 -4.07
C THR A 68 7.07 -19.61 -2.95
N GLY A 69 6.38 -19.18 -1.89
CA GLY A 69 6.05 -20.02 -0.75
C GLY A 69 4.72 -20.76 -0.89
N ASP A 70 4.66 -21.97 -0.36
CA ASP A 70 3.42 -22.75 -0.17
C ASP A 70 2.65 -22.21 1.05
N HIS A 71 2.29 -20.93 0.98
CA HIS A 71 1.66 -20.20 2.07
C HIS A 71 0.14 -20.31 1.97
N LYS A 72 -0.51 -20.57 3.10
CA LYS A 72 -1.96 -20.39 3.18
C LYS A 72 -2.28 -18.91 2.93
N PRO A 73 -3.33 -18.58 2.16
CA PRO A 73 -3.77 -17.21 1.98
C PRO A 73 -3.92 -16.54 3.35
N SER A 74 -3.24 -15.40 3.53
CA SER A 74 -3.21 -14.67 4.79
C SER A 74 -3.49 -13.20 4.54
N ILE A 75 -4.13 -12.55 5.52
CA ILE A 75 -4.23 -11.10 5.55
C ILE A 75 -2.90 -10.53 6.00
N ILE A 76 -2.38 -9.55 5.27
CA ILE A 76 -1.09 -8.91 5.53
C ILE A 76 -1.35 -7.48 5.98
N ILE A 77 -0.72 -7.05 7.07
CA ILE A 77 -0.83 -5.69 7.58
C ILE A 77 0.58 -5.21 7.93
N CYS A 78 1.06 -4.19 7.24
CA CYS A 78 2.27 -3.46 7.63
C CYS A 78 1.81 -2.11 8.21
N PRO A 79 1.97 -1.88 9.53
CA PRO A 79 1.61 -0.61 10.14
C PRO A 79 2.61 0.49 9.79
N ASP A 80 2.24 1.73 10.08
CA ASP A 80 3.20 2.85 10.17
C ASP A 80 4.12 2.69 11.40
N ARG A 81 5.16 3.52 11.49
CA ARG A 81 6.10 3.55 12.63
C ARG A 81 5.47 3.94 13.97
N HIS A 82 4.26 4.50 13.96
CA HIS A 82 3.55 4.97 15.14
C HIS A 82 2.48 3.97 15.64
N HIS A 83 2.27 2.86 14.93
CA HIS A 83 1.19 1.90 15.13
C HIS A 83 -0.20 2.53 15.13
N ASP A 84 -0.40 3.61 14.38
CA ASP A 84 -1.69 4.25 14.19
C ASP A 84 -2.25 3.95 12.79
N GLY A 85 -1.46 4.22 11.76
CA GLY A 85 -1.73 4.00 10.35
C GLY A 85 -1.42 2.59 9.84
N THR A 86 -1.94 2.26 8.66
CA THR A 86 -1.55 1.07 7.88
C THR A 86 -0.91 1.52 6.58
N ASN A 87 0.34 1.16 6.34
CA ASN A 87 1.07 1.56 5.13
C ASN A 87 0.87 0.55 4.00
N VAL A 88 0.75 -0.73 4.35
CA VAL A 88 0.47 -1.82 3.39
C VAL A 88 -0.60 -2.75 3.94
N LEU A 89 -1.58 -3.09 3.11
CA LEU A 89 -2.67 -4.01 3.41
C LEU A 89 -2.84 -5.03 2.28
N GLY A 90 -2.63 -6.30 2.58
CA GLY A 90 -2.86 -7.42 1.66
C GLY A 90 -4.10 -8.22 2.08
N ILE A 91 -5.07 -8.36 1.18
CA ILE A 91 -6.35 -9.03 1.43
C ILE A 91 -6.50 -10.17 0.43
N PRO A 92 -6.67 -11.43 0.87
CA PRO A 92 -6.96 -12.54 -0.04
C PRO A 92 -8.20 -12.24 -0.89
N ALA A 93 -8.18 -12.63 -2.17
CA ALA A 93 -9.28 -12.37 -3.09
C ALA A 93 -10.62 -12.96 -2.62
N SER A 94 -10.59 -14.05 -1.84
CA SER A 94 -11.78 -14.63 -1.20
C SER A 94 -12.48 -13.71 -0.19
N LEU A 95 -11.80 -12.68 0.32
CA LEU A 95 -12.30 -11.74 1.32
C LEU A 95 -12.56 -10.33 0.77
N ILE A 96 -12.02 -10.00 -0.40
CA ILE A 96 -11.97 -8.60 -0.87
C ILE A 96 -13.35 -8.00 -1.10
N ALA A 97 -14.32 -8.80 -1.56
CA ALA A 97 -15.68 -8.35 -1.84
C ALA A 97 -16.42 -7.85 -0.59
N ASP A 98 -16.11 -8.42 0.58
CA ASP A 98 -16.72 -8.07 1.88
C ASP A 98 -15.83 -7.15 2.72
N TRP A 99 -14.64 -6.79 2.20
CA TRP A 99 -13.69 -5.98 2.93
C TRP A 99 -14.11 -4.51 2.97
N LYS A 100 -14.14 -3.93 4.16
CA LYS A 100 -14.29 -2.49 4.39
C LYS A 100 -12.92 -1.85 4.62
N PHE A 101 -12.53 -0.91 3.77
CA PHE A 101 -11.33 -0.11 4.00
C PHE A 101 -11.58 0.95 5.07
N GLN A 102 -10.65 1.07 6.02
CA GLN A 102 -10.75 1.95 7.18
C GLN A 102 -9.46 2.76 7.37
N TYR A 103 -8.82 3.19 6.26
CA TYR A 103 -7.66 4.07 6.29
C TYR A 103 -7.99 5.42 6.94
N GLY A 104 -6.98 5.99 7.59
CA GLY A 104 -7.06 7.17 8.44
C GLY A 104 -6.49 6.89 9.83
N GLN A 105 -6.82 7.78 10.79
CA GLN A 105 -6.38 7.66 12.18
C GLN A 105 -6.82 6.33 12.80
N GLY A 106 -5.90 5.63 13.45
CA GLY A 106 -6.14 4.33 14.09
C GLY A 106 -6.50 3.21 13.11
N SER A 107 -6.19 3.36 11.82
CA SER A 107 -6.50 2.37 10.78
C SER A 107 -5.84 1.02 11.03
N PHE A 108 -4.64 0.97 11.62
CA PHE A 108 -3.99 -0.29 12.01
C PHE A 108 -4.88 -1.13 12.92
N THR A 109 -5.40 -0.52 13.98
CA THR A 109 -6.26 -1.21 14.93
C THR A 109 -7.57 -1.66 14.27
N GLN A 110 -8.17 -0.81 13.44
CA GLN A 110 -9.42 -1.11 12.72
C GLN A 110 -9.24 -2.28 11.74
N HIS A 111 -8.19 -2.25 10.92
CA HIS A 111 -7.86 -3.33 9.98
C HIS A 111 -7.54 -4.64 10.72
N LEU A 112 -6.77 -4.58 11.81
CA LEU A 112 -6.46 -5.76 12.61
C LEU A 112 -7.70 -6.39 13.26
N GLN A 113 -8.63 -5.58 13.76
CA GLN A 113 -9.90 -6.07 14.30
C GLN A 113 -10.75 -6.74 13.24
N GLN A 114 -10.88 -6.11 12.06
CA GLN A 114 -11.61 -6.69 10.93
C GLN A 114 -10.96 -7.99 10.46
N ALA A 115 -9.63 -8.04 10.35
CA ALA A 115 -8.88 -9.24 9.99
C ALA A 115 -9.16 -10.39 10.97
N LYS A 116 -9.13 -10.11 12.29
CA LYS A 116 -9.45 -11.10 13.33
C LYS A 116 -10.86 -11.66 13.19
N ALA A 117 -11.83 -10.84 12.81
CA ALA A 117 -13.22 -11.27 12.61
C ALA A 117 -13.40 -12.27 11.46
N THR A 118 -12.46 -12.33 10.51
CA THR A 118 -12.51 -13.30 9.39
C THR A 118 -12.09 -14.72 9.79
N GLY A 119 -11.35 -14.88 10.89
CA GLY A 119 -10.74 -16.16 11.29
C GLY A 119 -9.61 -16.65 10.36
N GLN A 120 -9.21 -15.87 9.35
CA GLN A 120 -8.08 -16.21 8.48
C GLN A 120 -6.74 -15.97 9.17
N PRO A 121 -5.65 -16.61 8.71
CA PRO A 121 -4.30 -16.28 9.15
C PRO A 121 -3.99 -14.80 8.91
N ILE A 122 -3.37 -14.15 9.90
CA ILE A 122 -2.98 -12.74 9.86
C ILE A 122 -1.47 -12.66 10.03
N ARG A 123 -0.81 -11.89 9.16
CA ARG A 123 0.61 -11.55 9.24
C ARG A 123 0.73 -10.05 9.44
N VAL A 124 1.06 -9.66 10.67
CA VAL A 124 1.51 -8.29 10.95
C VAL A 124 3.01 -8.26 10.69
N ILE A 125 3.45 -7.39 9.79
CA ILE A 125 4.86 -7.28 9.38
C ILE A 125 5.36 -5.92 9.86
N GLU A 126 6.17 -5.97 10.90
CA GLU A 126 6.87 -4.82 11.45
C GLU A 126 8.17 -4.65 10.69
N ASP A 127 8.21 -3.68 9.78
CA ASP A 127 9.41 -3.36 9.00
C ASP A 127 9.69 -1.85 9.10
N PRO A 128 10.89 -1.44 9.53
CA PRO A 128 11.20 -0.04 9.77
C PRO A 128 11.19 0.81 8.50
N HIS A 129 11.39 0.22 7.32
CA HIS A 129 11.37 0.93 6.04
C HIS A 129 9.95 1.05 5.49
N ILE A 130 9.16 -0.04 5.53
CA ILE A 130 7.74 0.01 5.14
C ILE A 130 6.93 0.90 6.10
N GLY A 131 7.30 0.93 7.38
CA GLY A 131 6.68 1.80 8.39
C GLY A 131 7.03 3.28 8.27
N LEU A 132 7.93 3.65 7.34
CA LEU A 132 8.37 5.03 7.13
C LEU A 132 7.71 5.64 5.88
N ASP A 133 6.51 6.16 6.07
CA ASP A 133 5.81 7.05 5.14
C ASP A 133 6.21 8.52 5.34
N LEU A 134 6.17 9.28 4.25
CA LEU A 134 6.58 10.69 4.21
C LEU A 134 5.39 11.64 4.36
N ASP A 135 4.96 11.91 5.60
CA ASP A 135 3.85 12.82 5.89
C ASP A 135 4.31 14.23 6.31
N THR A 136 5.44 14.31 7.00
CA THR A 136 5.89 15.51 7.70
C THR A 136 7.33 15.88 7.32
N ALA A 137 7.68 17.14 7.56
CA ALA A 137 9.05 17.61 7.33
C ALA A 137 10.09 16.91 8.22
N ASP A 138 9.68 16.38 9.37
CA ASP A 138 10.57 15.63 10.26
C ASP A 138 10.89 14.24 9.69
N ASP A 139 10.03 13.68 8.85
CA ASP A 139 10.26 12.38 8.21
C ASP A 139 11.46 12.44 7.26
N LEU A 140 11.62 13.57 6.55
CA LEU A 140 12.80 13.83 5.72
C LEU A 140 14.12 13.92 6.51
N ARG A 141 14.09 13.91 7.84
CA ARG A 141 15.30 13.91 8.68
C ARG A 141 15.63 12.50 9.19
N HIS A 142 14.86 11.49 8.79
CA HIS A 142 15.12 10.11 9.19
C HIS A 142 16.50 9.68 8.71
N PRO A 143 17.34 9.06 9.57
CA PRO A 143 18.70 8.66 9.20
C PRO A 143 18.78 7.84 7.92
N ASP A 144 17.85 6.90 7.74
CA ASP A 144 17.82 6.01 6.56
C ASP A 144 17.38 6.72 5.27
N LEU A 145 16.83 7.94 5.37
CA LEU A 145 16.45 8.74 4.21
C LEU A 145 17.53 9.71 3.77
N ILE A 146 18.35 10.21 4.71
CA ILE A 146 19.35 11.24 4.43
C ILE A 146 20.25 10.86 3.24
N ASP A 147 20.62 9.60 3.13
CA ASP A 147 21.51 9.11 2.07
C ASP A 147 20.82 8.96 0.71
N ILE A 148 19.49 8.76 0.68
CA ILE A 148 18.73 8.56 -0.56
C ILE A 148 17.97 9.81 -1.02
N LEU A 149 17.75 10.80 -0.15
CA LEU A 149 17.09 12.07 -0.52
C LEU A 149 17.68 12.73 -1.78
N PRO A 150 19.01 12.78 -1.98
CA PRO A 150 19.57 13.34 -3.22
C PRO A 150 19.14 12.59 -4.49
N THR A 151 18.73 11.33 -4.38
CA THR A 151 18.21 10.54 -5.51
C THR A 151 16.69 10.65 -5.68
N LEU A 152 15.97 11.00 -4.61
CA LEU A 152 14.52 11.18 -4.61
C LEU A 152 14.09 12.56 -5.07
N ILE A 153 14.93 13.57 -4.83
CA ILE A 153 14.68 14.95 -5.25
C ILE A 153 15.27 15.09 -6.66
N PRO A 154 14.48 15.49 -7.68
CA PRO A 154 15.02 15.84 -8.98
C PRO A 154 16.14 16.89 -8.84
N ASP A 155 16.96 17.09 -9.86
CA ASP A 155 17.91 18.21 -9.83
C ASP A 155 17.17 19.52 -10.18
N TRP A 156 16.56 20.18 -9.19
CA TRP A 156 15.81 21.42 -9.40
C TRP A 156 16.73 22.62 -9.68
N THR A 157 18.05 22.39 -9.69
CA THR A 157 19.05 23.42 -10.03
C THR A 157 19.35 23.52 -11.51
N ASN A 158 18.83 22.61 -12.34
CA ASN A 158 18.97 22.66 -13.79
C ASN A 158 17.58 22.70 -14.48
N PRO A 159 17.01 23.91 -14.69
CA PRO A 159 15.69 24.09 -15.31
C PRO A 159 15.65 23.75 -16.80
#